data_AF-A0A143HPR5-F1
#
_entry.id   AF-A0A143HPR5-F1
#
_cell.length_a   1.000
_cell.length_b   1.000
_cell.length_c   1.000
_cell.angle_alpha   90.00
_cell.angle_beta   90.00
_cell.angle_gamma   90.00
#
_symmetry.space_group_name_H-M   'P 1'
#
loop_
_entity.id
_entity.type
_entity.pdbx_description
1 polymer ?
#
loop_
_entity_poly.entity_id
_entity_poly.type
_entity_poly.pdbx_seq_one_letter_code
_entity_poly.pdbx_strand_id
1 'polypeptide(L)'
;MIPLYWPRVFNEVISVLPGESFYVEAELEGGKLVNMKEVSENSNPDKTIIIKFNQVENETGMMLSIYNPFETVVLKFNMDMVDFFGTPHKTSSCPIMPQAYIFESWPHPIPELIIKNPVAVPVHKMEAVECIY
;
A
#
# COMPACT_ATOMS: atom_id res chain seq x y z
N MET A 1 2.24 -13.72 19.79
CA MET A 1 3.00 -12.47 20.01
C MET A 1 2.97 -11.75 18.68
N ILE A 2 2.24 -10.64 18.60
CA ILE A 2 2.13 -9.86 17.36
C ILE A 2 3.52 -9.26 17.12
N PRO A 3 4.21 -9.56 16.01
CA PRO A 3 5.40 -8.81 15.66
C PRO A 3 4.92 -7.38 15.39
N LEU A 4 5.08 -6.49 16.36
CA LEU A 4 5.01 -5.06 16.09
C LEU A 4 6.16 -4.78 15.12
N TYR A 5 5.86 -4.64 13.84
CA TYR A 5 6.82 -4.22 12.83
C TYR A 5 7.14 -2.75 13.09
N TRP A 6 8.00 -2.54 14.08
CA TRP A 6 8.72 -1.30 14.28
C TRP A 6 10.11 -1.52 13.69
N PRO A 7 10.45 -0.91 12.54
CA PRO A 7 9.75 0.21 11.87
C PRO A 7 8.58 -0.22 10.95
N ARG A 8 7.61 0.69 10.75
CA ARG A 8 6.41 0.51 9.90
C ARG A 8 6.75 0.05 8.48
N VAL A 9 7.80 0.64 7.92
CA VAL A 9 8.36 0.29 6.62
C VAL A 9 9.68 -0.44 6.86
N PHE A 10 9.74 -1.72 6.49
CA PHE A 10 10.93 -2.54 6.66
C PHE A 10 11.01 -3.62 5.57
N ASN A 11 12.16 -3.74 4.90
CA ASN A 11 12.40 -4.75 3.86
C ASN A 11 11.25 -4.87 2.83
N GLU A 12 10.82 -3.74 2.24
CA GLU A 12 9.74 -3.69 1.22
C GLU A 12 8.35 -4.12 1.74
N VAL A 13 8.20 -4.26 3.05
CA VAL A 13 6.93 -4.49 3.74
C VAL A 13 6.49 -3.20 4.42
N ILE A 14 5.20 -2.88 4.31
CA ILE A 14 4.57 -1.75 4.98
C ILE A 14 3.44 -2.31 5.85
N SER A 15 3.52 -2.07 7.15
CA SER A 15 2.41 -2.22 8.08
C SER A 15 1.55 -0.96 8.05
N VAL A 16 0.22 -1.10 8.04
CA VAL A 16 -0.72 0.02 8.00
C VAL A 16 -1.80 -0.20 9.03
N LEU A 17 -1.93 0.73 9.98
CA LEU A 17 -2.95 0.68 11.03
C LEU A 17 -4.13 1.61 10.71
N PRO A 18 -5.32 1.32 11.23
CA PRO A 18 -6.48 2.22 11.13
C PRO A 18 -6.19 3.63 11.66
N GLY A 19 -6.65 4.63 10.92
CA GLY A 19 -6.48 6.05 11.25
C GLY A 19 -5.16 6.66 10.77
N GLU A 20 -4.31 5.88 10.09
CA GLU A 20 -3.01 6.35 9.63
C GLU A 20 -3.09 7.05 8.27
N SER A 21 -2.27 8.10 8.13
CA SER A 21 -1.97 8.79 6.88
C SER A 21 -0.49 9.15 6.89
N PHE A 22 0.28 8.61 5.95
CA PHE A 22 1.74 8.77 5.94
C PHE A 22 2.33 8.70 4.53
N TYR A 23 3.62 9.00 4.45
CA TYR A 23 4.39 9.12 3.23
C TYR A 23 5.49 8.06 3.18
N VAL A 24 5.62 7.41 2.03
CA VAL A 24 6.69 6.44 1.77
C VAL A 24 7.48 6.89 0.55
N GLU A 25 8.74 7.25 0.73
CA GLU A 25 9.66 7.44 -0.39
C GLU A 25 10.16 6.09 -0.87
N ALA A 26 10.25 5.92 -2.19
CA ALA A 26 10.84 4.74 -2.82
C ALA A 26 11.57 5.14 -4.11
N GLU A 27 12.54 4.34 -4.51
CA GLU A 27 13.25 4.50 -5.78
C GLU A 27 12.87 3.39 -6.75
N LEU A 28 12.93 3.68 -8.06
CA LEU A 28 12.68 2.70 -9.11
C LEU A 28 14.00 2.14 -9.61
N GLU A 29 14.23 0.85 -9.36
CA GLU A 29 15.40 0.13 -9.88
C GLU A 29 14.97 -1.23 -10.44
N GLY A 30 15.29 -1.49 -11.71
CA GLY A 30 15.02 -2.79 -12.34
C GLY A 30 13.55 -3.25 -12.33
N GLY A 31 12.59 -2.32 -12.33
CA GLY A 31 11.14 -2.64 -12.26
C GLY A 31 10.64 -2.99 -10.85
N LYS A 32 11.40 -2.61 -9.81
CA LYS A 32 11.05 -2.78 -8.40
C LYS A 32 11.10 -1.45 -7.67
N LEU A 33 10.35 -1.37 -6.58
CA LEU A 33 10.50 -0.32 -5.58
C LEU A 33 11.60 -0.74 -4.62
N VAL A 34 12.65 0.07 -4.52
CA VAL A 34 13.78 -0.13 -3.61
C VAL A 34 13.92 1.05 -2.66
N ASN A 35 14.75 0.91 -1.63
CA ASN A 35 15.05 1.98 -0.65
C ASN A 35 13.78 2.59 -0.01
N MET A 36 12.75 1.77 0.18
CA MET A 36 11.49 2.20 0.78
C MET A 36 11.70 2.65 2.22
N LYS A 37 11.24 3.86 2.53
CA LYS A 37 11.31 4.43 3.88
C LYS A 37 10.13 5.36 4.14
N GLU A 38 9.68 5.41 5.37
CA GLU A 38 8.75 6.43 5.82
C GLU A 38 9.46 7.79 5.91
N VAL A 39 8.76 8.85 5.50
CA VAL A 39 9.20 10.23 5.66
C VAL A 39 8.12 11.06 6.35
N SER A 40 8.54 12.07 7.13
CA SER A 40 7.62 12.92 7.89
C SER A 40 6.86 13.93 7.02
N GLU A 41 7.41 14.28 5.85
CA GLU A 41 6.84 15.24 4.93
C GLU A 41 7.09 14.82 3.48
N ASN A 42 6.21 15.25 2.58
CA ASN A 42 6.33 14.98 1.15
C ASN A 42 7.21 16.05 0.46
N SER A 43 8.52 16.02 0.72
CA SER A 43 9.47 16.95 0.11
C SER A 43 9.85 16.55 -1.33
N ASN A 44 9.62 15.30 -1.73
CA ASN A 44 9.90 14.75 -3.06
C ASN A 44 8.66 14.08 -3.68
N PRO A 45 7.70 14.86 -4.21
CA PRO A 45 6.38 14.34 -4.62
C PRO A 45 6.41 13.38 -5.82
N ASP A 46 7.47 13.40 -6.61
CA ASP A 46 7.71 12.52 -7.76
C ASP A 46 8.08 11.08 -7.37
N LYS A 47 8.47 10.86 -6.12
CA LYS A 47 8.86 9.54 -5.59
C LYS A 47 8.22 9.18 -4.25
N THR A 48 7.22 9.95 -3.83
CA THR A 48 6.53 9.76 -2.55
C THR A 48 5.14 9.13 -2.75
N ILE A 49 5.01 7.89 -2.31
CA ILE A 49 3.75 7.16 -2.22
C ILE A 49 2.99 7.69 -1.00
N ILE A 50 1.71 7.99 -1.17
CA ILE A 50 0.84 8.48 -0.08
C ILE A 50 -0.10 7.34 0.29
N ILE A 51 -0.12 6.95 1.56
CA ILE A 51 -0.97 5.86 2.05
C ILE A 51 -1.88 6.42 3.12
N LYS A 52 -3.18 6.11 3.02
CA LYS A 52 -4.19 6.44 4.02
C LYS A 52 -5.08 5.25 4.27
N PHE A 53 -5.31 4.92 5.52
CA PHE A 53 -6.19 3.83 5.91
C PHE A 53 -7.10 4.25 7.04
N ASN A 54 -8.39 4.36 6.77
CA ASN A 54 -9.34 4.92 7.72
C ASN A 54 -10.60 4.08 7.80
N GLN A 55 -11.22 4.11 8.98
CA GLN A 55 -12.59 3.66 9.12
C GLN A 55 -13.52 4.68 8.45
N VAL A 56 -14.52 4.20 7.71
CA VAL A 56 -15.55 5.05 7.11
C VAL A 56 -16.42 5.63 8.24
N GLU A 57 -16.65 6.95 8.21
CA GLU A 57 -17.38 7.63 9.28
C GLU A 57 -18.77 7.02 9.52
N ASN A 58 -19.11 6.79 10.78
CA ASN A 58 -20.39 6.19 11.22
C ASN A 58 -20.66 4.76 10.73
N GLU A 59 -19.67 4.10 10.15
CA GLU A 59 -19.73 2.73 9.68
C GLU A 59 -18.62 1.88 10.31
N THR A 60 -18.72 0.56 10.19
CA THR A 60 -17.63 -0.37 10.59
C THR A 60 -16.71 -0.71 9.42
N GLY A 61 -16.97 -0.15 8.25
CA GLY A 61 -16.19 -0.36 7.04
C GLY A 61 -14.84 0.33 7.09
N MET A 62 -13.89 -0.20 6.34
CA MET A 62 -12.54 0.31 6.21
C MET A 62 -12.29 0.75 4.77
N MET A 63 -11.50 1.81 4.60
CA MET A 63 -11.12 2.35 3.32
C MET A 63 -9.61 2.61 3.28
N LEU A 64 -8.94 1.97 2.32
CA LEU A 64 -7.55 2.23 1.97
C LEU A 64 -7.51 3.11 0.73
N SER A 65 -6.65 4.13 0.75
CA SER A 65 -6.23 4.83 -0.46
C SER A 65 -4.72 4.88 -0.55
N ILE A 66 -4.21 4.61 -1.75
CA ILE A 66 -2.78 4.65 -2.05
C ILE A 66 -2.57 5.47 -3.32
N TYR A 67 -1.68 6.47 -3.26
CA TYR A 67 -1.25 7.26 -4.40
C TYR A 67 0.04 6.72 -5.01
N ASN A 68 0.06 6.54 -6.33
CA ASN A 68 1.27 6.26 -7.09
C ASN A 68 1.86 7.58 -7.66
N PRO A 69 3.05 8.01 -7.25
CA PRO A 69 3.66 9.25 -7.73
C PRO A 69 4.33 9.11 -9.12
N PHE A 70 4.63 7.88 -9.55
CA PHE A 70 5.48 7.64 -10.70
C PHE A 70 4.69 7.77 -12.01
N GLU A 71 5.29 8.41 -13.02
CA GLU A 71 4.60 8.74 -14.28
C GLU A 71 4.53 7.59 -15.30
N THR A 72 5.47 6.65 -15.23
CA THR A 72 5.70 5.65 -16.30
C THR A 72 5.47 4.22 -15.88
N VAL A 73 5.11 3.99 -14.60
CA VAL A 73 4.91 2.67 -14.04
C VAL A 73 3.58 2.56 -13.29
N VAL A 74 2.97 1.40 -13.43
CA VAL A 74 1.86 0.92 -12.61
C VAL A 74 2.46 0.24 -11.38
N LEU A 75 2.01 0.60 -10.18
CA LEU A 75 2.39 -0.11 -8.97
C LEU A 75 1.44 -1.27 -8.70
N LYS A 76 1.98 -2.41 -8.29
CA LYS A 76 1.22 -3.56 -7.81
C LYS A 76 1.80 -4.05 -6.50
N PHE A 77 0.92 -4.43 -5.58
CA PHE A 77 1.27 -4.94 -4.28
C PHE A 77 0.50 -6.23 -4.01
N ASN A 78 1.00 -7.02 -3.06
CA ASN A 78 0.20 -8.02 -2.37
C ASN A 78 -0.21 -7.42 -1.02
N MET A 79 -1.40 -7.77 -0.54
CA MET A 79 -1.89 -7.32 0.76
C MET A 79 -2.41 -8.50 1.57
N ASP A 80 -2.08 -8.50 2.86
CA ASP A 80 -2.76 -9.33 3.86
C ASP A 80 -3.53 -8.43 4.83
N MET A 81 -4.71 -8.88 5.26
CA MET A 81 -5.46 -8.35 6.39
C MET A 81 -5.14 -9.18 7.62
N VAL A 82 -4.72 -8.54 8.70
CA VAL A 82 -4.49 -9.22 9.98
C VAL A 82 -5.80 -9.22 10.76
N ASP A 83 -6.28 -10.40 11.17
CA ASP A 83 -7.46 -10.52 12.01
C ASP A 83 -7.18 -10.14 13.48
N PHE A 84 -8.22 -10.08 14.31
CA PHE A 84 -8.10 -9.74 15.74
C PHE A 84 -7.31 -10.77 16.56
N PHE A 85 -6.98 -11.94 15.99
CA PHE A 85 -6.12 -12.94 16.61
C PHE A 85 -4.66 -12.82 16.14
N GLY A 86 -4.34 -11.88 15.25
CA GLY A 86 -3.02 -11.67 14.69
C GLY A 86 -2.70 -12.59 13.50
N THR A 87 -3.71 -13.19 12.87
CA THR A 87 -3.51 -14.09 11.72
C THR A 87 -3.64 -13.32 10.42
N PRO A 88 -2.65 -13.37 9.50
CA PRO A 88 -2.74 -12.73 8.20
C PRO A 88 -3.59 -13.55 7.22
N HIS A 89 -4.52 -12.88 6.54
CA HIS A 89 -5.35 -13.43 5.47
C HIS A 89 -5.14 -12.62 4.20
N LYS A 90 -4.92 -13.29 3.06
CA LYS A 90 -4.77 -12.58 1.79
C LYS A 90 -6.05 -11.81 1.45
N THR A 91 -5.89 -10.63 0.87
CA THR A 91 -7.00 -9.81 0.40
C THR A 91 -6.75 -9.30 -1.02
N SER A 92 -7.77 -8.66 -1.59
CA SER A 92 -7.69 -8.10 -2.92
C SER A 92 -6.66 -6.97 -3.01
N SER A 93 -6.03 -6.84 -4.16
CA SER A 93 -5.21 -5.67 -4.49
C SER A 93 -5.29 -5.37 -5.98
N CYS A 94 -5.78 -4.19 -6.29
CA CYS A 94 -5.78 -3.65 -7.64
C CYS A 94 -4.49 -2.88 -7.96
N PRO A 95 -4.06 -2.89 -9.24
CA PRO A 95 -2.96 -2.08 -9.69
C PRO A 95 -3.25 -0.57 -9.57
N ILE A 96 -2.21 0.20 -9.24
CA ILE A 96 -2.28 1.64 -9.07
C ILE A 96 -1.66 2.31 -10.28
N MET A 97 -2.50 2.97 -11.07
CA MET A 97 -2.10 3.66 -12.29
C MET A 97 -1.11 4.81 -11.99
N PRO A 98 -0.27 5.19 -12.98
CA PRO A 98 0.60 6.35 -12.84
C PRO A 98 -0.14 7.61 -12.40
N GLN A 99 0.44 8.35 -11.45
CA GLN A 99 -0.11 9.60 -10.93
C GLN A 99 -1.58 9.50 -10.46
N ALA A 100 -2.01 8.32 -10.01
CA ALA A 100 -3.39 8.06 -9.63
C ALA A 100 -3.51 7.46 -8.22
N TYR A 101 -4.73 7.53 -7.68
CA TYR A 101 -5.12 6.84 -6.46
C TYR A 101 -5.84 5.54 -6.81
N ILE A 102 -5.60 4.51 -6.00
CA ILE A 102 -6.53 3.38 -5.86
C ILE A 102 -7.32 3.53 -4.57
N PHE A 103 -8.52 2.97 -4.56
CA PHE A 103 -9.37 2.87 -3.38
C PHE A 103 -9.82 1.42 -3.22
N GLU A 104 -9.56 0.85 -2.05
CA GLU A 104 -10.02 -0.50 -1.67
C GLU A 104 -10.88 -0.34 -0.42
N SER A 105 -12.02 -1.04 -0.38
CA SER A 105 -12.94 -0.97 0.74
C SER A 105 -13.36 -2.34 1.23
N TRP A 106 -13.58 -2.43 2.53
CA TRP A 106 -14.01 -3.67 3.18
C TRP A 106 -15.16 -3.37 4.15
N PRO A 107 -16.20 -4.22 4.21
CA PRO A 107 -17.41 -3.96 5.00
C PRO A 107 -17.24 -4.26 6.50
N HIS A 108 -16.00 -4.43 6.97
CA HIS A 108 -15.69 -4.90 8.32
C HIS A 108 -14.39 -4.27 8.82
N PRO A 109 -14.20 -4.18 10.15
CA PRO A 109 -13.01 -3.58 10.73
C PRO A 109 -11.79 -4.46 10.52
N ILE A 110 -10.64 -3.82 10.33
CA ILE A 110 -9.36 -4.48 10.03
C ILE A 110 -8.31 -3.89 10.97
N PRO A 111 -7.78 -4.68 11.92
CA PRO A 111 -6.73 -4.24 12.84
C PRO A 111 -5.45 -3.72 12.16
N GLU A 112 -5.03 -4.36 11.06
CA GLU A 112 -3.79 -4.04 10.34
C GLU A 112 -3.86 -4.56 8.90
N LEU A 113 -3.31 -3.79 7.96
CA LEU A 113 -2.97 -4.27 6.62
C LEU A 113 -1.45 -4.41 6.51
N ILE A 114 -1.00 -5.53 5.91
CA ILE A 114 0.40 -5.76 5.57
C ILE A 114 0.52 -5.71 4.05
N ILE A 115 1.12 -4.63 3.54
CA ILE A 115 1.43 -4.45 2.12
C ILE A 115 2.84 -5.00 1.88
N LYS A 116 3.00 -5.84 0.86
CA LYS A 116 4.27 -6.53 0.57
C LYS A 116 4.44 -6.79 -0.92
N ASN A 117 5.66 -7.19 -1.30
CA ASN A 117 6.05 -7.52 -2.67
C ASN A 117 5.69 -6.40 -3.67
N PRO A 118 6.15 -5.17 -3.46
CA PRO A 118 5.92 -4.08 -4.38
C PRO A 118 6.59 -4.35 -5.74
N VAL A 119 5.82 -4.23 -6.82
CA VAL A 119 6.31 -4.36 -8.20
C VAL A 119 5.95 -3.11 -8.98
N ALA A 120 6.89 -2.62 -9.78
CA ALA A 120 6.67 -1.49 -10.69
C ALA A 120 6.67 -2.01 -12.12
N VAL A 121 5.49 -2.03 -12.75
CA VAL A 121 5.31 -2.52 -14.11
C VAL A 121 5.25 -1.34 -15.07
N PRO A 122 6.12 -1.26 -16.09
CA PRO A 122 6.02 -0.22 -17.11
C PRO A 122 4.65 -0.21 -17.79
N VAL A 123 4.07 0.96 -18.05
CA VAL A 123 2.71 1.12 -18.60
C VAL A 123 2.51 0.35 -19.91
N HIS A 124 3.55 0.26 -20.76
CA HIS A 124 3.48 -0.49 -22.02
C HIS A 124 3.36 -2.03 -21.83
N LYS A 125 3.45 -2.54 -20.59
CA LYS A 125 3.24 -3.95 -20.21
C LYS A 125 2.00 -4.14 -19.32
N MET A 126 1.14 -3.13 -19.23
CA MET A 126 0.01 -3.10 -18.30
C MET A 126 -1.06 -4.16 -18.57
N GLU A 127 -1.21 -4.64 -19.81
CA GLU A 127 -2.18 -5.70 -20.15
C GLU A 127 -2.01 -6.99 -19.34
N ALA A 128 -0.86 -7.17 -18.67
CA ALA A 128 -0.59 -8.30 -17.78
C ALA A 128 -0.89 -8.03 -16.29
N VAL A 129 -1.48 -6.88 -15.95
CA VAL A 129 -1.63 -6.42 -14.56
C VAL A 129 -3.11 -6.29 -14.20
N GLU A 130 -3.67 -7.35 -13.62
CA GLU A 130 -5.05 -7.37 -13.13
C GLU A 130 -5.13 -7.25 -11.61
N CYS A 131 -6.32 -6.90 -11.11
CA CYS A 131 -6.63 -7.04 -9.68
C CYS A 131 -6.52 -8.51 -9.27
N ILE A 132 -5.98 -8.73 -8.08
CA ILE A 132 -6.05 -10.03 -7.42
C ILE A 132 -7.25 -9.96 -6.46
N TYR A 133 -8.06 -11.00 -6.37
CA TYR A 133 -9.22 -11.11 -5.47
C TYR A 133 -9.08 -12.30 -4.54
#